data_AF-A0A0Q0VVY9-F1
#
_entry.id   AF-A0A0Q0VVY9-F1
#
_cell.length_a   1.000
_cell.length_b   1.000
_cell.length_c   1.000
_cell.angle_alpha   90.00
_cell.angle_beta   90.00
_cell.angle_gamma   90.00
#
_symmetry.space_group_name_H-M   'P 1'
#
loop_
_entity.id
_entity.type
_entity.pdbx_description
1 polymer ?
#
loop_
_entity_poly.entity_id
_entity_poly.type
_entity_poly.pdbx_seq_one_letter_code
_entity_poly.pdbx_strand_id
1 'polypeptide(L)'
;MLDYADELQVGVEELDNGTVVADAGVEAKGGLGAGIYLSRLCMADLADIQPTPIEIDGITIPGVQVATDHPAISCMASQCAMWQINAGEYFGMGSGPARALARKTKELYESLEFEEYADVGVLFIEADALPDEEAAEKIAEACGIDPADLKLAVAPTDSVAGLVQVSARVVETGLHKLFTMGFDIKAIKTGWGRAPIAPVVGKAT
;
A
#
# COMPACT_ATOMS: atom_id res chain seq x y z
N MET A 1 -5.86 -8.79 8.74
CA MET A 1 -6.78 -7.67 8.50
C MET A 1 -8.22 -8.15 8.50
N LEU A 2 -8.58 -9.10 7.62
CA LEU A 2 -9.95 -9.63 7.51
C LEU A 2 -10.49 -10.23 8.82
N ASP A 3 -9.70 -11.02 9.54
CA ASP A 3 -10.10 -11.61 10.83
C ASP A 3 -10.36 -10.60 11.96
N TYR A 4 -9.94 -9.34 11.77
CA TYR A 4 -10.07 -8.26 12.76
C TYR A 4 -10.87 -7.08 12.20
N ALA A 5 -11.76 -7.33 11.23
CA ALA A 5 -12.47 -6.27 10.50
C ALA A 5 -13.22 -5.32 11.44
N ASP A 6 -13.94 -5.86 12.42
CA ASP A 6 -14.70 -5.08 13.40
C ASP A 6 -13.79 -4.21 14.28
N GLU A 7 -12.70 -4.77 14.82
CA GLU A 7 -11.75 -4.04 15.68
C GLU A 7 -11.00 -2.95 14.89
N LEU A 8 -10.77 -3.18 13.61
CA LEU A 8 -10.09 -2.24 12.70
C LEU A 8 -11.06 -1.23 12.06
N GLN A 9 -12.37 -1.39 12.27
CA GLN A 9 -13.44 -0.61 11.64
C GLN A 9 -13.39 -0.66 10.10
N VAL A 10 -13.09 -1.83 9.55
CA VAL A 10 -12.94 -2.12 8.12
C VAL A 10 -14.18 -2.85 7.61
N GLY A 11 -14.69 -2.45 6.45
CA GLY A 11 -15.71 -3.20 5.72
C GLY A 11 -15.06 -4.30 4.89
N VAL A 12 -15.71 -5.46 4.77
CA VAL A 12 -15.23 -6.55 3.92
C VAL A 12 -16.38 -7.04 3.06
N GLU A 13 -16.15 -7.12 1.76
CA GLU A 13 -17.08 -7.70 0.79
C GLU A 13 -16.37 -8.65 -0.16
N GLU A 14 -17.11 -9.57 -0.72
CA GLU A 14 -16.67 -10.45 -1.80
C GLU A 14 -17.51 -10.11 -3.03
N LEU A 15 -16.83 -9.74 -4.11
CA LEU A 15 -17.47 -9.41 -5.40
C LEU A 15 -17.99 -10.68 -6.07
N ASP A 16 -18.86 -10.53 -7.08
CA ASP A 16 -19.46 -11.68 -7.79
C ASP A 16 -18.40 -12.57 -8.50
N ASN A 17 -17.22 -12.02 -8.80
CA ASN A 17 -16.09 -12.75 -9.38
C ASN A 17 -15.16 -13.43 -8.34
N GLY A 18 -15.49 -13.34 -7.04
CA GLY A 18 -14.74 -13.93 -5.93
C GLY A 18 -13.61 -13.06 -5.37
N THR A 19 -13.36 -11.88 -5.93
CA THR A 19 -12.37 -10.94 -5.38
C THR A 19 -12.82 -10.47 -4.00
N VAL A 20 -11.94 -10.51 -3.00
CA VAL A 20 -12.21 -9.96 -1.67
C VAL A 20 -11.74 -8.52 -1.61
N VAL A 21 -12.62 -7.59 -1.22
CA VAL A 21 -12.34 -6.16 -1.06
C VAL A 21 -12.47 -5.78 0.41
N ALA A 22 -11.42 -5.15 0.94
CA ALA A 22 -11.39 -4.60 2.29
C ALA A 22 -11.43 -3.06 2.23
N ASP A 23 -12.56 -2.47 2.60
CA ASP A 23 -12.75 -1.03 2.73
C ASP A 23 -12.19 -0.53 4.06
N ALA A 24 -11.14 0.29 4.00
CA ALA A 24 -10.49 0.88 5.16
C ALA A 24 -10.69 2.40 5.27
N GLY A 25 -11.59 3.00 4.48
CA GLY A 25 -11.83 4.45 4.58
C GLY A 25 -12.77 5.11 3.58
N VAL A 26 -13.36 4.37 2.63
CA VAL A 26 -14.31 4.90 1.63
C VAL A 26 -15.69 5.07 2.26
N GLU A 27 -16.32 3.98 2.66
CA GLU A 27 -17.56 3.96 3.42
C GLU A 27 -17.30 3.58 4.89
N ALA A 28 -16.35 2.67 5.09
CA ALA A 28 -15.86 2.26 6.40
C ALA A 28 -15.07 3.37 7.08
N LYS A 29 -15.08 3.36 8.41
CA LYS A 29 -14.38 4.39 9.20
C LYS A 29 -12.85 4.20 9.19
N GLY A 30 -12.39 2.95 9.15
CA GLY A 30 -11.00 2.58 9.33
C GLY A 30 -10.41 3.12 10.64
N GLY A 31 -9.12 3.43 10.63
CA GLY A 31 -8.42 4.01 11.76
C GLY A 31 -6.93 3.74 11.76
N LEU A 32 -6.28 3.99 12.90
CA LEU A 32 -4.84 3.77 13.06
C LEU A 32 -4.45 2.31 12.82
N GLY A 33 -5.19 1.36 13.40
CA GLY A 33 -4.94 -0.07 13.23
C GLY A 33 -5.07 -0.48 11.76
N ALA A 34 -6.14 -0.06 11.08
CA ALA A 34 -6.34 -0.32 9.66
C ALA A 34 -5.16 0.23 8.84
N GLY A 35 -4.75 1.48 9.08
CA GLY A 35 -3.59 2.09 8.44
C GLY A 35 -2.28 1.33 8.65
N ILE A 36 -2.04 0.77 9.84
CA ILE A 36 -0.87 -0.09 10.09
C ILE A 36 -0.95 -1.37 9.26
N TYR A 37 -2.12 -2.02 9.17
CA TYR A 37 -2.31 -3.19 8.31
C TYR A 37 -2.13 -2.87 6.82
N LEU A 38 -2.67 -1.74 6.34
CA LEU A 38 -2.44 -1.28 4.97
C LEU A 38 -0.95 -1.05 4.71
N SER A 39 -0.25 -0.42 5.64
CA SER A 39 1.20 -0.17 5.52
C SER A 39 1.99 -1.47 5.43
N ARG A 40 1.66 -2.46 6.28
CA ARG A 40 2.28 -3.79 6.27
C ARG A 40 2.01 -4.50 4.94
N LEU A 41 0.76 -4.49 4.48
CA LEU A 41 0.36 -5.02 3.18
C LEU A 41 1.16 -4.37 2.04
N CYS A 42 1.24 -3.04 2.00
CA CYS A 42 2.01 -2.33 0.98
C CYS A 42 3.48 -2.75 0.99
N MET A 43 4.07 -3.05 2.14
CA MET A 43 5.46 -3.51 2.27
C MET A 43 5.64 -5.03 2.19
N ALA A 44 4.61 -5.76 1.73
CA ALA A 44 4.59 -7.24 1.67
C ALA A 44 4.90 -7.93 3.02
N ASP A 45 4.57 -7.25 4.13
CA ASP A 45 4.89 -7.63 5.51
C ASP A 45 6.40 -7.85 5.79
N LEU A 46 7.27 -7.27 4.96
CA LEU A 46 8.74 -7.30 5.11
C LEU A 46 9.27 -6.12 5.94
N ALA A 47 8.43 -5.51 6.77
CA ALA A 47 8.79 -4.35 7.59
C ALA A 47 8.06 -4.37 8.94
N ASP A 48 8.76 -3.92 9.98
CA ASP A 48 8.15 -3.60 11.27
C ASP A 48 7.60 -2.16 11.22
N ILE A 49 6.32 -2.01 11.53
CA ILE A 49 5.60 -0.73 11.45
C ILE A 49 4.89 -0.50 12.77
N GLN A 50 5.32 0.53 13.50
CA GLN A 50 4.87 0.79 14.86
C GLN A 50 4.36 2.23 15.02
N PRO A 51 3.21 2.46 15.67
CA PRO A 51 2.82 3.78 16.12
C PRO A 51 3.84 4.35 17.10
N THR A 52 4.14 5.65 17.01
CA THR A 52 5.18 6.27 17.84
C THR A 52 4.97 7.80 18.03
N PRO A 53 5.23 8.40 19.20
CA PRO A 53 4.99 9.84 19.48
C PRO A 53 6.09 10.80 18.97
N ILE A 54 5.85 11.61 17.94
CA ILE A 54 6.85 12.53 17.34
C ILE A 54 6.75 13.90 17.99
N GLU A 55 7.90 14.48 18.32
CA GLU A 55 7.96 15.87 18.81
C GLU A 55 8.29 16.82 17.66
N ILE A 56 7.46 17.84 17.47
CA ILE A 56 7.68 18.96 16.53
C ILE A 56 7.41 20.25 17.29
N ASP A 57 8.41 21.13 17.38
CA ASP A 57 8.31 22.44 18.06
C ASP A 57 7.72 22.36 19.49
N GLY A 58 8.08 21.32 20.24
CA GLY A 58 7.59 21.08 21.60
C GLY A 58 6.17 20.51 21.69
N ILE A 59 5.55 20.16 20.56
CA ILE A 59 4.24 19.50 20.49
C ILE A 59 4.46 18.01 20.14
N THR A 60 3.93 17.13 20.98
CA THR A 60 3.92 15.69 20.69
C THR A 60 2.70 15.31 19.87
N ILE A 61 2.93 14.74 18.68
CA ILE A 61 1.90 14.29 17.73
C ILE A 61 2.08 12.80 17.38
N PRO A 62 1.02 12.11 16.93
CA PRO A 62 1.13 10.73 16.48
C PRO A 62 2.01 10.63 15.22
N GLY A 63 2.78 9.56 15.13
CA GLY A 63 3.60 9.23 13.98
C GLY A 63 3.73 7.72 13.82
N VAL A 64 4.44 7.32 12.77
CA VAL A 64 4.80 5.93 12.48
C VAL A 64 6.31 5.78 12.40
N GLN A 65 6.80 4.67 12.91
CA GLN A 65 8.17 4.19 12.72
C GLN A 65 8.11 3.00 11.77
N VAL A 66 9.04 2.96 10.83
CA VAL A 66 9.17 1.87 9.85
C VAL A 66 10.60 1.37 9.88
N ALA A 67 10.77 0.05 9.96
CA ALA A 67 12.06 -0.63 9.90
C ALA A 67 11.99 -1.83 8.95
N THR A 68 12.98 -2.01 8.08
CA THR A 68 13.05 -3.15 7.16
C THR A 68 14.48 -3.52 6.82
N ASP A 69 14.76 -4.82 6.74
CA ASP A 69 16.03 -5.39 6.24
C ASP A 69 15.93 -5.80 4.76
N HIS A 70 14.81 -5.49 4.09
CA HIS A 70 14.55 -5.76 2.67
C HIS A 70 14.18 -4.50 1.89
N PRO A 71 14.86 -3.36 2.08
CA PRO A 71 14.35 -2.05 1.67
C PRO A 71 14.06 -1.94 0.18
N ALA A 72 14.91 -2.47 -0.71
CA ALA A 72 14.66 -2.42 -2.15
C ALA A 72 13.39 -3.20 -2.55
N ILE A 73 13.12 -4.34 -1.92
CA ILE A 73 11.94 -5.17 -2.23
C ILE A 73 10.70 -4.59 -1.55
N SER A 74 10.74 -4.38 -0.24
CA SER A 74 9.59 -3.91 0.53
C SER A 74 9.13 -2.53 0.10
N CYS A 75 10.07 -1.60 -0.17
CA CYS A 75 9.74 -0.23 -0.55
C CYS A 75 9.47 -0.11 -2.04
N MET A 76 10.35 -0.61 -2.92
CA MET A 76 10.27 -0.30 -4.35
C MET A 76 9.48 -1.34 -5.13
N ALA A 77 9.78 -2.63 -4.96
CA ALA A 77 9.05 -3.70 -5.65
C ALA A 77 7.60 -3.84 -5.14
N SER A 78 7.34 -3.53 -3.87
CA SER A 78 6.00 -3.63 -3.27
C SER A 78 5.36 -2.26 -3.01
N GLN A 79 5.85 -1.50 -2.01
CA GLN A 79 5.13 -0.34 -1.46
C GLN A 79 4.93 0.81 -2.45
N CYS A 80 5.89 1.10 -3.32
CA CYS A 80 5.86 2.29 -4.17
C CYS A 80 4.60 2.33 -5.05
N ALA A 81 3.90 3.47 -5.08
CA ALA A 81 2.65 3.65 -5.82
C ALA A 81 2.90 3.88 -7.33
N MET A 82 3.43 2.86 -8.03
CA MET A 82 3.75 2.94 -9.47
C MET A 82 2.84 2.09 -10.36
N TRP A 83 1.62 1.82 -9.92
CA TRP A 83 0.59 1.20 -10.76
C TRP A 83 -0.64 2.09 -10.81
N GLN A 84 -0.85 2.78 -11.94
CA GLN A 84 -2.11 3.46 -12.21
C GLN A 84 -3.16 2.44 -12.67
N ILE A 85 -4.24 2.32 -11.91
CA ILE A 85 -5.38 1.45 -12.23
C ILE A 85 -6.44 2.32 -12.89
N ASN A 86 -6.84 1.95 -14.10
CA ASN A 86 -7.86 2.65 -14.88
C ASN A 86 -8.86 1.62 -15.41
N ALA A 87 -10.10 1.67 -14.92
CA ALA A 87 -11.17 0.77 -15.33
C ALA A 87 -12.51 1.53 -15.42
N GLY A 88 -12.94 1.86 -16.64
CA GLY A 88 -14.09 2.74 -16.82
C GLY A 88 -13.85 4.10 -16.14
N GLU A 89 -14.71 4.45 -15.20
CA GLU A 89 -14.59 5.65 -14.37
C GLU A 89 -13.77 5.43 -13.08
N TYR A 90 -13.39 4.18 -12.78
CA TYR A 90 -12.58 3.85 -11.62
C TYR A 90 -11.11 4.22 -11.84
N PHE A 91 -10.57 5.02 -10.92
CA PHE A 91 -9.17 5.42 -10.88
C PHE A 91 -8.58 5.23 -9.49
N GLY A 92 -7.37 4.70 -9.43
CA GLY A 92 -6.64 4.58 -8.18
C GLY A 92 -5.15 4.29 -8.35
N MET A 93 -4.38 4.58 -7.30
CA MET A 93 -2.95 4.30 -7.26
C MET A 93 -2.69 2.99 -6.52
N GLY A 94 -2.26 1.98 -7.25
CA GLY A 94 -1.93 0.64 -6.74
C GLY A 94 -0.55 0.58 -6.10
N SER A 95 -0.49 -0.02 -4.90
CA SER A 95 0.70 -0.31 -4.10
C SER A 95 0.61 -1.72 -3.51
N GLY A 96 1.72 -2.41 -3.30
CA GLY A 96 1.74 -3.74 -2.68
C GLY A 96 2.22 -4.86 -3.59
N PRO A 97 2.26 -6.10 -3.08
CA PRO A 97 2.99 -7.20 -3.69
C PRO A 97 2.46 -7.64 -5.05
N ALA A 98 1.17 -7.45 -5.34
CA ALA A 98 0.60 -7.74 -6.67
C ALA A 98 1.28 -6.96 -7.81
N ARG A 99 1.93 -5.81 -7.52
CA ARG A 99 2.74 -5.09 -8.51
C ARG A 99 3.86 -5.94 -9.08
N ALA A 100 4.43 -6.85 -8.30
CA ALA A 100 5.51 -7.73 -8.72
C ALA A 100 5.03 -8.79 -9.71
N LEU A 101 3.86 -9.38 -9.44
CA LEU A 101 3.19 -10.30 -10.37
C LEU A 101 2.89 -9.60 -11.70
N ALA A 102 2.31 -8.40 -11.65
CA ALA A 102 1.97 -7.63 -12.84
C ALA A 102 3.14 -6.91 -13.51
N ARG A 103 4.35 -6.99 -12.94
CA ARG A 103 5.58 -6.31 -13.38
C ARG A 103 5.37 -4.83 -13.73
N LYS A 104 4.56 -4.12 -12.95
CA LYS A 104 4.19 -2.72 -13.22
C LYS A 104 5.35 -1.78 -12.91
N THR A 105 5.85 -1.11 -13.95
CA THR A 105 7.18 -0.46 -14.01
C THR A 105 8.28 -1.48 -14.25
N LYS A 106 8.35 -2.01 -15.48
CA LYS A 106 9.21 -3.13 -15.86
C LYS A 106 10.69 -2.85 -15.59
N GLU A 107 11.14 -1.63 -15.88
CA GLU A 107 12.52 -1.17 -15.72
C GLU A 107 12.98 -1.26 -14.25
N LEU A 108 12.06 -1.04 -13.30
CA LEU A 108 12.35 -1.19 -11.89
C LEU A 108 12.68 -2.66 -11.57
N TYR A 109 11.84 -3.61 -11.98
CA TYR A 109 12.06 -5.04 -11.72
C TYR A 109 13.32 -5.57 -12.41
N GLU A 110 13.60 -5.11 -13.63
CA GLU A 110 14.85 -5.43 -14.34
C GLU A 110 16.07 -4.91 -13.56
N SER A 111 16.03 -3.67 -13.06
CA SER A 111 17.12 -3.10 -12.25
C SER A 111 17.32 -3.81 -10.91
N LEU A 112 16.22 -4.28 -10.31
CA LEU A 112 16.22 -5.01 -9.05
C LEU A 112 16.66 -6.47 -9.21
N GLU A 113 16.66 -7.00 -10.44
CA GLU A 113 16.86 -8.43 -10.72
C GLU A 113 15.89 -9.29 -9.89
N PHE A 114 14.64 -8.83 -9.77
CA PHE A 114 13.63 -9.43 -8.92
C PHE A 114 12.41 -9.88 -9.73
N GLU A 115 11.98 -11.11 -9.48
CA GLU A 115 10.76 -11.71 -10.02
C GLU A 115 10.00 -12.39 -8.89
N GLU A 116 8.68 -12.43 -9.01
CA GLU A 116 7.76 -13.02 -8.03
C GLU A 116 6.83 -14.01 -8.75
N TYR A 117 6.50 -15.11 -8.08
CA TYR A 117 5.58 -16.13 -8.55
C TYR A 117 4.65 -16.52 -7.40
N ALA A 118 3.38 -16.16 -7.53
CA ALA A 118 2.35 -16.54 -6.58
C ALA A 118 1.02 -16.73 -7.30
N ASP A 119 0.23 -17.67 -6.82
CA ASP A 119 -1.13 -17.89 -7.29
C ASP A 119 -2.12 -16.88 -6.67
N VAL A 120 -1.66 -16.04 -5.73
CA VAL A 120 -2.49 -15.10 -4.96
C VAL A 120 -1.95 -13.68 -5.11
N GLY A 121 -2.84 -12.72 -5.39
CA GLY A 121 -2.52 -11.31 -5.51
C GLY A 121 -3.05 -10.51 -4.33
N VAL A 122 -2.25 -9.59 -3.79
CA VAL A 122 -2.68 -8.62 -2.78
C VAL A 122 -2.26 -7.21 -3.20
N LEU A 123 -3.22 -6.29 -3.26
CA LEU A 123 -2.99 -4.91 -3.68
C LEU A 123 -3.74 -3.92 -2.78
N PHE A 124 -3.06 -2.87 -2.36
CA PHE A 124 -3.68 -1.68 -1.81
C PHE A 124 -3.94 -0.68 -2.94
N ILE A 125 -5.13 -0.08 -2.96
CA ILE A 125 -5.53 0.95 -3.91
C ILE A 125 -5.86 2.21 -3.14
N GLU A 126 -5.10 3.27 -3.39
CA GLU A 126 -5.46 4.61 -2.94
C GLU A 126 -6.50 5.19 -3.91
N ALA A 127 -7.77 5.22 -3.48
CA ALA A 127 -8.92 5.67 -4.26
C ALA A 127 -10.06 6.15 -3.34
N ASP A 128 -10.98 6.95 -3.89
CA ASP A 128 -12.16 7.50 -3.22
C ASP A 128 -13.45 6.68 -3.44
N ALA A 129 -13.35 5.57 -4.16
CA ALA A 129 -14.41 4.60 -4.40
C ALA A 129 -13.89 3.16 -4.27
N LEU A 130 -14.79 2.22 -4.02
CA LEU A 130 -14.48 0.78 -4.06
C LEU A 130 -14.43 0.28 -5.52
N PRO A 131 -13.51 -0.65 -5.85
CA PRO A 131 -13.43 -1.24 -7.17
C PRO A 131 -14.64 -2.15 -7.42
N ASP A 132 -15.12 -2.15 -8.65
CA ASP A 132 -16.10 -3.12 -9.14
C ASP A 132 -15.42 -4.35 -9.74
N GLU A 133 -16.21 -5.29 -10.25
CA GLU A 133 -15.74 -6.51 -10.91
C GLU A 133 -14.83 -6.20 -12.11
N GLU A 134 -15.13 -5.15 -12.90
CA GLU A 134 -14.32 -4.77 -14.06
C GLU A 134 -12.91 -4.34 -13.63
N ALA A 135 -12.80 -3.52 -12.59
CA ALA A 135 -11.52 -3.10 -12.02
C ALA A 135 -10.75 -4.30 -11.45
N ALA A 136 -11.44 -5.18 -10.71
CA ALA A 136 -10.85 -6.37 -10.12
C ALA A 136 -10.33 -7.36 -11.18
N GLU A 137 -11.11 -7.63 -12.23
CA GLU A 137 -10.72 -8.50 -13.35
C GLU A 137 -9.46 -7.98 -14.05
N LYS A 138 -9.38 -6.68 -14.32
CA LYS A 138 -8.18 -6.07 -14.94
C LYS A 138 -6.94 -6.19 -14.08
N ILE A 139 -7.08 -6.10 -12.75
CA ILE A 139 -5.96 -6.28 -11.82
C ILE A 139 -5.52 -7.74 -11.81
N ALA A 140 -6.46 -8.68 -11.71
CA ALA A 140 -6.19 -10.12 -11.71
C ALA A 140 -5.53 -10.58 -13.03
N GLU A 141 -6.07 -10.15 -14.18
CA GLU A 141 -5.50 -10.42 -15.51
C GLU A 141 -4.06 -9.91 -15.60
N ALA A 142 -3.82 -8.67 -15.16
CA ALA A 142 -2.48 -8.09 -15.17
C ALA A 142 -1.50 -8.89 -14.29
N CYS A 143 -1.97 -9.48 -13.19
CA CYS A 143 -1.17 -10.33 -12.31
C CYS A 143 -1.03 -11.78 -12.82
N GLY A 144 -1.82 -12.20 -13.81
CA GLY A 144 -1.84 -13.57 -14.30
C GLY A 144 -2.45 -14.58 -13.32
N ILE A 145 -3.43 -14.16 -12.51
CA ILE A 145 -4.13 -14.98 -11.51
C ILE A 145 -5.65 -14.97 -11.75
N ASP A 146 -6.37 -15.90 -11.13
CA ASP A 146 -7.83 -15.87 -11.09
C ASP A 146 -8.35 -14.74 -10.16
N PRO A 147 -9.47 -14.06 -10.48
CA PRO A 147 -10.03 -13.01 -9.62
C PRO A 147 -10.35 -13.48 -8.19
N ALA A 148 -10.78 -14.73 -8.02
CA ALA A 148 -11.00 -15.33 -6.69
C ALA A 148 -9.73 -15.38 -5.82
N ASP A 149 -8.55 -15.36 -6.45
CA ASP A 149 -7.27 -15.33 -5.77
C ASP A 149 -6.75 -13.90 -5.51
N LEU A 150 -7.47 -12.87 -5.97
CA LEU A 150 -7.16 -11.46 -5.69
C LEU A 150 -7.78 -11.00 -4.37
N LYS A 151 -6.99 -10.26 -3.58
CA LYS A 151 -7.46 -9.49 -2.43
C LYS A 151 -7.07 -8.02 -2.57
N LEU A 152 -8.03 -7.14 -2.41
CA LEU A 152 -7.87 -5.69 -2.52
C LEU A 152 -8.12 -5.04 -1.16
N ALA A 153 -7.37 -4.00 -0.86
CA ALA A 153 -7.66 -3.09 0.24
C ALA A 153 -7.71 -1.65 -0.28
N VAL A 154 -8.66 -0.85 0.20
CA VAL A 154 -8.93 0.48 -0.36
C VAL A 154 -9.03 1.51 0.76
N ALA A 155 -8.41 2.67 0.57
CA ALA A 155 -8.59 3.82 1.44
C ALA A 155 -8.26 5.11 0.68
N PRO A 156 -9.02 6.20 0.89
CA PRO A 156 -8.71 7.48 0.29
C PRO A 156 -7.63 8.22 1.08
N THR A 157 -6.99 9.21 0.45
CA THR A 157 -5.93 10.03 1.05
C THR A 157 -6.40 10.88 2.22
N ASP A 158 -7.69 11.22 2.28
CA ASP A 158 -8.34 11.99 3.34
C ASP A 158 -8.92 11.11 4.47
N SER A 159 -8.55 9.83 4.53
CA SER A 159 -8.89 8.93 5.66
C SER A 159 -7.74 8.78 6.65
N VAL A 160 -8.06 8.37 7.88
CA VAL A 160 -7.01 8.05 8.89
C VAL A 160 -6.12 6.91 8.41
N ALA A 161 -6.69 5.86 7.81
CA ALA A 161 -5.93 4.72 7.32
C ALA A 161 -5.01 5.14 6.15
N GLY A 162 -5.52 5.97 5.23
CA GLY A 162 -4.76 6.58 4.14
C GLY A 162 -3.58 7.41 4.63
N LEU A 163 -3.79 8.31 5.57
CA LEU A 163 -2.71 9.17 6.10
C LEU A 163 -1.64 8.36 6.85
N VAL A 164 -2.04 7.31 7.58
CA VAL A 164 -1.07 6.40 8.22
C VAL A 164 -0.21 5.68 7.19
N GLN A 165 -0.81 5.11 6.13
CA GLN A 165 -0.01 4.44 5.09
C GLN A 165 0.90 5.40 4.35
N VAL A 166 0.46 6.64 4.09
CA VAL A 166 1.30 7.65 3.45
C VAL A 166 2.51 7.96 4.33
N SER A 167 2.31 8.19 5.63
CA SER A 167 3.42 8.41 6.56
C SER A 167 4.35 7.20 6.66
N ALA A 168 3.84 5.97 6.49
CA ALA A 168 4.66 4.76 6.50
C ALA A 168 5.55 4.60 5.24
N ARG A 169 5.43 5.50 4.25
CA ARG A 169 6.33 5.56 3.08
C ARG A 169 7.63 6.32 3.37
N VAL A 170 7.90 6.70 4.62
CA VAL A 170 9.08 7.50 4.99
C VAL A 170 10.42 6.87 4.55
N VAL A 171 10.54 5.55 4.54
CA VAL A 171 11.72 4.84 4.01
C VAL A 171 11.67 4.77 2.48
N GLU A 172 10.50 4.48 1.91
CA GLU A 172 10.28 4.38 0.46
C GLU A 172 10.60 5.66 -0.29
N THR A 173 10.19 6.82 0.22
CA THR A 173 10.48 8.11 -0.43
C THR A 173 11.98 8.37 -0.60
N GLY A 174 12.80 7.97 0.40
CA GLY A 174 14.26 8.05 0.31
C GLY A 174 14.84 7.11 -0.74
N LEU A 175 14.36 5.86 -0.78
CA LEU A 175 14.78 4.88 -1.79
C LEU A 175 14.37 5.31 -3.20
N HIS A 176 13.14 5.77 -3.38
CA HIS A 176 12.64 6.26 -4.64
C HIS A 176 13.46 7.46 -5.14
N LYS A 177 13.83 8.38 -4.24
CA LYS A 177 14.72 9.50 -4.60
C LYS A 177 16.10 9.03 -5.03
N LEU A 178 16.70 8.08 -4.32
CA LEU A 178 18.00 7.51 -4.68
C LEU A 178 17.94 6.79 -6.04
N PHE A 179 16.91 5.98 -6.26
CA PHE A 179 16.67 5.29 -7.54
C PHE A 179 16.55 6.27 -8.71
N THR A 180 15.72 7.32 -8.56
CA THR A 180 15.55 8.35 -9.61
C THR A 180 16.81 9.18 -9.87
N MET A 181 17.76 9.19 -8.93
CA MET A 181 19.10 9.79 -9.10
C MET A 181 20.11 8.83 -9.73
N GLY A 182 19.73 7.59 -10.06
CA GLY A 182 20.60 6.57 -10.64
C GLY A 182 21.48 5.85 -9.61
N PHE A 183 21.17 5.94 -8.32
CA PHE A 183 21.85 5.16 -7.30
C PHE A 183 21.38 3.70 -7.31
N ASP A 184 22.31 2.76 -7.15
CA ASP A 184 21.99 1.33 -7.01
C ASP A 184 21.37 1.06 -5.63
N ILE A 185 20.04 1.08 -5.57
CA ILE A 185 19.28 0.83 -4.34
C ILE A 185 19.45 -0.60 -3.78
N LYS A 186 19.99 -1.57 -4.55
CA LYS A 186 20.34 -2.91 -4.02
C LYS A 186 21.53 -2.87 -3.07
N ALA A 187 22.32 -1.80 -3.11
CA ALA A 187 23.41 -1.56 -2.17
C ALA A 187 22.89 -1.25 -0.75
N ILE A 188 21.64 -0.79 -0.60
CA ILE A 188 21.03 -0.45 0.69
C ILE A 188 20.59 -1.73 1.40
N LYS A 189 21.14 -1.96 2.60
CA LYS A 189 20.91 -3.21 3.35
C LYS A 189 19.74 -3.12 4.33
N THR A 190 19.53 -1.96 4.92
CA THR A 190 18.49 -1.75 5.92
C THR A 190 17.91 -0.35 5.75
N GLY A 191 16.64 -0.20 6.06
CA GLY A 191 15.96 1.09 6.12
C GLY A 191 15.29 1.27 7.48
N TRP A 192 15.44 2.45 8.08
CA TRP A 192 14.69 2.84 9.27
C TRP A 192 14.28 4.30 9.11
N GLY A 193 13.04 4.62 9.43
CA GLY A 193 12.52 5.97 9.29
C GLY A 193 11.32 6.22 10.17
N ARG A 194 11.02 7.50 10.33
CA ARG A 194 9.93 7.97 11.18
C ARG A 194 9.26 9.21 10.59
N ALA A 195 7.93 9.22 10.52
CA ALA A 195 7.17 10.35 10.00
C ALA A 195 5.90 10.63 10.81
N PRO A 196 5.50 11.91 10.95
CA PRO A 196 4.25 12.28 11.60
C PRO A 196 3.07 11.85 10.73
N ILE A 197 1.96 11.49 11.39
CA ILE A 197 0.69 11.25 10.73
C ILE A 197 0.00 12.61 10.60
N ALA A 198 -0.30 13.02 9.37
CA ALA A 198 -1.01 14.27 9.14
C ALA A 198 -2.45 14.21 9.72
N PRO A 199 -3.03 15.34 10.14
CA PRO A 199 -4.44 15.39 10.49
C PRO A 199 -5.31 15.24 9.24
N VAL A 200 -6.49 14.64 9.39
CA VAL A 200 -7.53 14.67 8.36
C VAL A 200 -8.08 16.09 8.27
N VAL A 201 -7.96 16.73 7.10
CA VAL A 201 -8.32 18.15 6.90
C VAL A 201 -9.53 18.36 5.97
N GLY A 202 -10.29 17.29 5.67
CA GLY A 202 -11.41 17.30 4.73
C GLY A 202 -11.03 16.70 3.38
N LYS A 203 -11.94 16.78 2.40
CA LYS A 203 -11.79 16.07 1.12
C LYS A 203 -10.50 16.43 0.40
N ALA A 204 -9.75 15.39 0.01
CA ALA A 204 -8.77 15.53 -1.05
C ALA A 204 -9.51 15.98 -2.31
N THR A 205 -9.07 17.09 -2.88
CA THR A 205 -9.77 17.95 -3.85
C THR A 205 -10.55 17.23 -4.94
#